data_AF-A0A953R9A3-F1
#
_entry.id   AF-A0A953R9A3-F1
#
_cell.length_a   1.000
_cell.length_b   1.000
_cell.length_c   1.000
_cell.angle_alpha   90.00
_cell.angle_beta   90.00
_cell.angle_gamma   90.00
#
_symmetry.space_group_name_H-M   'P 1'
#
loop_
_entity.id
_entity.type
_entity.pdbx_description
1 polymer ?
#
loop_
_entity_poly.entity_id
_entity_poly.type
_entity_poly.pdbx_seq_one_letter_code
_entity_poly.pdbx_strand_id
1 'polypeptide(L)'
;MTGIAANGDPVAPGGESCRRKDRKCRKGNGRSVPHPGEPNFGGWCPNGWQDRRRPGSWVPMTVDYATGTIFMATGNATDQDYGAARPGDNLYATSIVAIDGETGKLRWHFQTTHHDIYDWDLNAPPVPADITTKDGKKVPAVIQNTKQGYLFVLDRATGKPILPVEEKPVPASDAPG
;
A
#
# COMPACT_ATOMS: atom_id res chain seq x y z
N MET A 1 -7.93 -3.33 14.52
CA MET A 1 -7.13 -3.87 13.41
C MET A 1 -8.10 -4.46 12.42
N THR A 2 -8.33 -3.76 11.33
CA THR A 2 -9.30 -4.12 10.31
C THR A 2 -8.52 -4.24 9.01
N GLY A 3 -8.59 -5.41 8.38
CA GLY A 3 -7.98 -5.65 7.07
C GLY A 3 -8.86 -5.08 5.97
N ILE A 4 -8.87 -3.74 5.82
CA ILE A 4 -9.56 -2.91 4.83
C ILE A 4 -9.91 -3.52 3.44
N ALA A 5 -11.17 -3.81 3.12
CA ALA A 5 -11.77 -3.55 1.81
C ALA A 5 -13.01 -2.67 2.07
N ALA A 6 -12.84 -1.36 1.80
CA ALA A 6 -13.57 -0.17 2.28
C ALA A 6 -15.01 -0.36 2.80
N ASN A 7 -15.38 0.15 3.99
CA ASN A 7 -15.52 1.59 4.28
C ASN A 7 -15.44 1.90 5.78
N GLY A 8 -14.89 3.07 6.11
CA GLY A 8 -15.13 3.78 7.38
C GLY A 8 -13.85 4.25 8.06
N ASP A 9 -13.58 5.55 7.98
CA ASP A 9 -12.47 6.20 8.69
C ASP A 9 -12.69 6.19 10.21
N PRO A 10 -11.77 5.64 11.04
CA PRO A 10 -11.71 5.95 12.45
C PRO A 10 -10.53 6.87 12.72
N VAL A 11 -10.84 8.09 13.16
CA VAL A 11 -9.90 9.03 13.77
C VAL A 11 -9.34 8.42 15.06
N ALA A 12 -8.02 8.24 15.17
CA ALA A 12 -7.37 7.80 16.41
C ALA A 12 -6.67 8.99 17.14
N PRO A 13 -6.86 9.13 18.46
CA PRO A 13 -6.41 10.27 19.26
C PRO A 13 -4.92 10.17 19.66
N GLY A 14 -4.36 11.33 20.01
CA GLY A 14 -2.94 11.54 20.24
C GLY A 14 -2.34 10.95 21.52
N GLY A 15 -1.01 10.82 21.50
CA GLY A 15 -0.15 10.51 22.64
C GLY A 15 1.33 10.49 22.21
N GLU A 16 2.12 11.37 22.82
CA GLU A 16 3.58 11.54 22.70
C GLU A 16 4.31 10.25 23.15
N SER A 17 5.54 9.87 22.80
CA SER A 17 6.78 10.53 22.34
C SER A 17 7.77 9.42 21.94
N CYS A 18 8.76 9.69 21.07
CA CYS A 18 10.12 9.13 21.24
C CYS A 18 11.14 9.86 20.35
N ARG A 19 12.28 10.28 20.93
CA ARG A 19 13.37 11.00 20.25
C ARG A 19 14.45 10.02 19.78
N ARG A 20 15.00 10.19 18.57
CA ARG A 20 16.45 10.38 18.41
C ARG A 20 16.89 11.00 17.07
N LYS A 21 17.76 11.98 17.28
CA LYS A 21 18.68 12.74 16.42
C LYS A 21 19.30 12.02 15.21
N ASP A 22 19.31 12.79 14.11
CA ASP A 22 20.35 12.88 13.09
C ASP A 22 20.39 11.83 11.96
N ARG A 23 19.62 12.11 10.91
CA ARG A 23 20.05 11.84 9.53
C ARG A 23 19.43 12.86 8.57
N LYS A 24 20.29 13.65 7.90
CA LYS A 24 19.89 14.68 6.92
C LYS A 24 19.02 14.05 5.83
N CYS A 25 17.71 14.34 5.86
CA CYS A 25 16.77 13.95 4.82
C CYS A 25 17.07 14.77 3.55
N ARG A 26 17.63 14.14 2.52
CA ARG A 26 17.92 14.75 1.22
C ARG A 26 16.57 15.09 0.54
N LYS A 27 16.34 16.36 0.20
CA LYS A 27 15.16 16.80 -0.58
C LYS A 27 15.32 16.31 -2.02
N GLY A 28 14.33 15.57 -2.51
CA GLY A 28 14.28 15.01 -3.87
C GLY A 28 14.35 13.48 -3.86
N ASN A 29 13.18 12.83 -3.83
CA ASN A 29 12.87 11.46 -4.27
C ASN A 29 11.45 11.12 -3.78
N GLY A 30 10.56 10.72 -4.70
CA GLY A 30 9.16 10.34 -4.43
C GLY A 30 9.03 9.50 -3.16
N ARG A 31 8.14 9.93 -2.25
CA ARG A 31 8.03 9.41 -0.89
C ARG A 31 6.85 8.44 -0.81
N SER A 32 7.09 7.23 -0.30
CA SER A 32 6.05 6.21 -0.11
C SER A 32 5.52 6.13 1.32
N VAL A 33 5.97 7.02 2.21
CA VAL A 33 5.34 7.28 3.52
C VAL A 33 4.93 8.75 3.50
N PRO A 34 3.63 9.07 3.57
CA PRO A 34 3.18 10.45 3.69
C PRO A 34 3.68 11.08 4.99
N HIS A 35 4.00 12.37 4.98
CA HIS A 35 4.33 13.17 6.16
C HIS A 35 3.12 13.97 6.66
N PRO A 36 3.16 14.53 7.89
CA PRO A 36 2.12 15.44 8.36
C PRO A 36 1.84 16.57 7.36
N GLY A 37 0.58 16.71 6.94
CA GLY A 37 0.14 17.68 5.94
C GLY A 37 0.22 17.21 4.47
N GLU A 38 0.72 16.01 4.20
CA GLU A 38 0.67 15.40 2.87
C GLU A 38 -0.64 14.58 2.71
N PRO A 39 -1.18 14.45 1.48
CA PRO A 39 -2.31 13.56 1.21
C PRO A 39 -2.04 12.13 1.72
N ASN A 40 -3.08 11.48 2.24
CA ASN A 40 -3.04 10.08 2.73
C ASN A 40 -2.21 9.83 4.00
N PHE A 41 -1.82 10.89 4.73
CA PHE A 41 -1.18 10.75 6.05
C PHE A 41 -2.05 10.06 7.11
N GLY A 42 -3.38 10.10 6.97
CA GLY A 42 -4.32 9.50 7.93
C GLY A 42 -4.10 8.01 8.20
N GLY A 43 -3.41 7.29 7.32
CA GLY A 43 -3.05 5.87 7.51
C GLY A 43 -1.90 5.61 8.49
N TRP A 44 -1.32 6.65 9.10
CA TRP A 44 -0.27 6.52 10.13
C TRP A 44 -0.64 7.28 11.39
N CYS A 45 -0.29 6.74 12.56
CA CYS A 45 -0.33 7.51 13.80
C CYS A 45 0.69 8.68 13.76
N PRO A 46 0.45 9.79 14.50
CA PRO A 46 1.20 11.04 14.37
C PRO A 46 2.74 10.95 14.44
N ASN A 47 3.25 9.95 15.17
CA ASN A 47 4.69 9.67 15.29
C ASN A 47 5.13 8.35 14.62
N GLY A 48 4.19 7.53 14.12
CA GLY A 48 4.46 6.19 13.60
C GLY A 48 5.26 6.18 12.29
N TRP A 49 5.30 7.30 11.57
CA TRP A 49 6.10 7.51 10.35
C TRP A 49 7.58 7.82 10.64
N GLN A 50 7.91 8.29 11.85
CA GLN A 50 9.27 8.70 12.22
C GLN A 50 10.18 7.45 12.27
N ASP A 51 11.38 7.56 11.71
CA ASP A 51 12.40 6.50 11.65
C ASP A 51 12.00 5.20 10.91
N ARG A 52 10.86 5.18 10.21
CA ARG A 52 10.48 4.06 9.35
C ARG A 52 11.18 4.15 8.00
N ARG A 53 11.84 3.06 7.59
CA ARG A 53 12.23 2.90 6.19
C ARG A 53 10.96 2.76 5.35
N ARG A 54 10.96 3.49 4.24
CA ARG A 54 9.91 3.48 3.22
C ARG A 54 9.61 2.03 2.82
N PRO A 55 8.34 1.61 2.75
CA PRO A 55 7.98 0.42 1.98
C PRO A 55 8.42 0.71 0.54
N GLY A 56 9.53 0.11 0.15
CA GLY A 56 10.14 0.27 -1.17
C GLY A 56 9.69 -0.87 -2.08
N SER A 57 9.77 -0.66 -3.39
CA SER A 57 9.63 -1.76 -4.35
C SER A 57 10.93 -2.56 -4.36
N TRP A 58 10.87 -3.83 -4.01
CA TRP A 58 11.98 -4.77 -4.16
C TRP A 58 11.78 -5.72 -5.35
N VAL A 59 10.59 -5.70 -5.94
CA VAL A 59 10.25 -6.39 -7.18
C VAL A 59 10.31 -5.42 -8.37
N PRO A 60 10.45 -5.94 -9.62
CA PRO A 60 10.34 -5.11 -10.81
C PRO A 60 9.03 -4.33 -10.87
N MET A 61 9.11 -3.07 -11.33
CA MET A 61 7.96 -2.28 -11.73
C MET A 61 7.53 -2.68 -13.15
N THR A 62 6.26 -2.47 -13.48
CA THR A 62 5.74 -2.67 -14.84
C THR A 62 5.21 -1.38 -15.41
N VAL A 63 5.13 -1.31 -16.74
CA VAL A 63 4.71 -0.10 -17.46
C VAL A 63 3.59 -0.46 -18.42
N ASP A 64 2.49 0.28 -18.37
CA ASP A 64 1.47 0.30 -19.42
C ASP A 64 1.75 1.50 -20.34
N TYR A 65 2.37 1.20 -21.48
CA TYR A 65 2.71 2.21 -22.49
C TYR A 65 1.49 2.90 -23.09
N ALA A 66 0.31 2.26 -23.10
CA ALA A 66 -0.89 2.87 -23.67
C ALA A 66 -1.42 4.02 -22.81
N THR A 67 -1.19 3.97 -21.50
CA THR A 67 -1.68 4.99 -20.54
C THR A 67 -0.56 5.82 -19.92
N GLY A 68 0.71 5.49 -20.21
CA GLY A 68 1.88 6.07 -19.56
C GLY A 68 1.92 5.79 -18.07
N THR A 69 1.33 4.68 -17.60
CA THR A 69 1.26 4.35 -16.17
C THR A 69 2.39 3.39 -15.79
N ILE A 70 3.09 3.69 -14.70
CA ILE A 70 4.02 2.75 -14.06
C ILE A 70 3.30 2.14 -12.84
N PHE A 71 3.29 0.82 -12.75
CA PHE A 71 2.78 0.09 -11.59
C PHE A 71 3.93 -0.41 -10.74
N MET A 72 3.81 -0.18 -9.44
CA MET A 72 4.80 -0.53 -8.43
C MET A 72 4.13 -1.30 -7.31
N ALA A 73 4.71 -2.44 -6.94
CA ALA A 73 4.33 -3.20 -5.76
C ALA A 73 5.25 -2.79 -4.60
N THR A 74 4.69 -2.46 -3.44
CA THR A 74 5.46 -2.01 -2.28
C THR A 74 5.63 -3.13 -1.26
N GLY A 75 6.80 -3.09 -0.60
CA GLY A 75 7.11 -3.95 0.53
C GLY A 75 6.33 -3.63 1.80
N ASN A 76 6.63 -4.35 2.86
CA ASN A 76 6.10 -4.14 4.21
C ASN A 76 6.58 -2.82 4.84
N ALA A 77 5.89 -2.41 5.90
CA ALA A 77 6.40 -1.38 6.80
C ALA A 77 7.59 -1.92 7.61
N THR A 78 8.52 -1.04 7.99
CA THR A 78 9.68 -1.40 8.84
C THR A 78 9.20 -2.07 10.13
N ASP A 79 9.97 -3.05 10.62
CA ASP A 79 9.61 -3.99 11.70
C ASP A 79 8.45 -4.90 11.29
N GLN A 80 8.75 -5.81 10.34
CA GLN A 80 7.77 -6.61 9.61
C GLN A 80 6.97 -7.58 10.50
N ASP A 81 7.57 -8.02 11.61
CA ASP A 81 7.00 -9.02 12.52
C ASP A 81 6.48 -8.40 13.84
N TYR A 82 6.54 -7.06 13.98
CA TYR A 82 6.13 -6.35 15.21
C TYR A 82 5.42 -5.02 14.90
N GLY A 83 4.09 -5.01 15.09
CA GLY A 83 3.21 -3.89 14.75
C GLY A 83 3.08 -2.80 15.81
N ALA A 84 3.41 -3.09 17.07
CA ALA A 84 3.09 -2.23 18.22
C ALA A 84 3.60 -0.79 18.10
N ALA A 85 4.76 -0.63 17.47
CA ALA A 85 5.44 0.64 17.31
C ALA A 85 4.94 1.44 16.09
N ARG A 86 4.00 0.91 15.31
CA ARG A 86 3.41 1.50 14.11
C ARG A 86 1.88 1.29 14.02
N PRO A 87 1.09 1.69 15.03
CA PRO A 87 -0.36 1.59 14.96
C PRO A 87 -0.93 2.32 13.72
N GLY A 88 -2.03 1.80 13.19
CA GLY A 88 -2.67 2.25 11.96
C GLY A 88 -2.36 1.37 10.74
N ASP A 89 -2.97 1.68 9.59
CA ASP A 89 -2.93 0.84 8.38
C ASP A 89 -1.55 0.77 7.73
N ASN A 90 -0.66 1.72 8.01
CA ASN A 90 0.71 1.82 7.49
C ASN A 90 0.79 2.08 5.97
N LEU A 91 -0.15 2.84 5.42
CA LEU A 91 -0.22 3.17 3.99
C LEU A 91 1.04 3.92 3.48
N TYR A 92 1.82 3.51 2.50
CA TYR A 92 1.58 2.60 1.38
C TYR A 92 2.35 1.28 1.51
N ALA A 93 2.43 0.69 2.69
CA ALA A 93 2.97 -0.66 2.83
C ALA A 93 2.05 -1.68 2.14
N THR A 94 2.61 -2.77 1.64
CA THR A 94 1.87 -3.93 1.12
C THR A 94 0.79 -3.50 0.10
N SER A 95 1.18 -2.60 -0.81
CA SER A 95 0.28 -1.85 -1.70
C SER A 95 0.72 -1.90 -3.15
N ILE A 96 -0.25 -1.87 -4.05
CA ILE A 96 -0.06 -1.57 -5.47
C ILE A 96 -0.18 -0.05 -5.61
N VAL A 97 0.79 0.57 -6.27
CA VAL A 97 0.84 2.01 -6.49
C VAL A 97 0.96 2.27 -7.98
N ALA A 98 0.01 3.02 -8.54
CA ALA A 98 0.06 3.48 -9.92
C ALA A 98 0.53 4.94 -9.96
N ILE A 99 1.61 5.18 -10.70
CA ILE A 99 2.17 6.51 -10.90
C ILE A 99 2.15 6.88 -12.37
N ASP A 100 1.97 8.16 -12.64
CA ASP A 100 2.12 8.74 -13.95
C ASP A 100 3.61 8.73 -14.34
N GLY A 101 3.92 8.11 -15.49
CA GLY A 101 5.30 7.87 -15.92
C GLY A 101 6.05 9.13 -16.34
N GLU A 102 5.35 10.20 -16.72
CA GLU A 102 5.97 11.48 -17.11
C GLU A 102 6.17 12.40 -15.91
N THR A 103 5.15 12.53 -15.07
CA THR A 103 5.11 13.51 -13.97
C THR A 103 5.53 12.92 -12.63
N GLY A 104 5.57 11.59 -12.49
CA GLY A 104 5.81 10.90 -11.23
C GLY A 104 4.71 11.07 -10.19
N LYS A 105 3.55 11.63 -10.57
CA LYS A 105 2.41 11.84 -9.66
C LYS A 105 1.65 10.54 -9.41
N LEU A 106 1.19 10.37 -8.18
CA LEU A 106 0.28 9.27 -7.83
C LEU A 106 -1.02 9.39 -8.62
N ARG A 107 -1.41 8.30 -9.32
CA ARG A 107 -2.73 8.18 -9.96
C ARG A 107 -3.72 7.52 -9.01
N TRP A 108 -3.36 6.35 -8.47
CA TRP A 108 -4.15 5.61 -7.50
C TRP A 108 -3.26 4.64 -6.72
N HIS A 109 -3.79 4.09 -5.63
CA HIS A 109 -3.18 2.99 -4.90
C HIS A 109 -4.23 1.97 -4.46
N PHE A 110 -3.79 0.75 -4.16
CA PHE A 110 -4.62 -0.29 -3.57
C PHE A 110 -3.79 -1.04 -2.53
N GLN A 111 -4.19 -0.96 -1.26
CA GLN A 111 -3.50 -1.66 -0.18
C GLN A 111 -4.10 -3.06 0.00
N THR A 112 -3.27 -4.10 -0.05
CA THR A 112 -3.73 -5.50 0.03
C THR A 112 -3.80 -6.02 1.46
N THR A 113 -2.91 -5.52 2.33
CA THR A 113 -2.88 -5.86 3.76
C THR A 113 -2.68 -4.59 4.56
N HIS A 114 -3.61 -4.33 5.49
CA HIS A 114 -3.50 -3.24 6.44
C HIS A 114 -2.74 -3.72 7.68
N HIS A 115 -1.86 -2.86 8.20
CA HIS A 115 -1.08 -3.17 9.39
C HIS A 115 -0.39 -4.55 9.31
N ASP A 116 0.33 -4.80 8.22
CA ASP A 116 0.98 -6.11 7.97
C ASP A 116 1.98 -6.43 9.09
N ILE A 117 1.79 -7.55 9.78
CA ILE A 117 2.67 -8.08 10.83
C ILE A 117 3.19 -9.49 10.51
N TYR A 118 2.97 -9.96 9.28
CA TYR A 118 3.22 -11.34 8.86
C TYR A 118 4.15 -11.43 7.65
N ASP A 119 4.82 -10.33 7.29
CA ASP A 119 5.62 -10.22 6.07
C ASP A 119 4.84 -10.63 4.81
N TRP A 120 3.59 -10.16 4.69
CA TRP A 120 2.68 -10.44 3.57
C TRP A 120 2.78 -9.42 2.44
N ASP A 121 3.92 -8.77 2.30
CA ASP A 121 4.16 -7.80 1.26
C ASP A 121 4.08 -8.39 -0.17
N LEU A 122 4.08 -7.50 -1.15
CA LEU A 122 3.86 -7.87 -2.54
C LEU A 122 5.17 -8.34 -3.18
N ASN A 123 5.27 -9.67 -3.36
CA ASN A 123 6.47 -10.35 -3.85
C ASN A 123 6.51 -10.56 -5.37
N ALA A 124 5.63 -9.90 -6.14
CA ALA A 124 5.62 -10.02 -7.59
C ALA A 124 5.28 -8.71 -8.29
N PRO A 125 5.77 -8.51 -9.52
CA PRO A 125 5.40 -7.36 -10.33
C PRO A 125 3.88 -7.32 -10.60
N PRO A 126 3.21 -6.16 -10.48
CA PRO A 126 1.84 -6.02 -10.98
C PRO A 126 1.82 -6.25 -12.49
N VAL A 127 0.91 -7.07 -13.01
CA VAL A 127 0.86 -7.43 -14.44
C VAL A 127 -0.30 -6.72 -15.14
N PRO A 128 -0.07 -5.70 -15.99
CA PRO A 128 -1.10 -5.12 -16.84
C PRO A 128 -1.56 -6.15 -17.88
N ALA A 129 -2.86 -6.40 -17.97
CA ALA A 129 -3.44 -7.36 -18.90
C ALA A 129 -4.88 -6.96 -19.24
N ASP A 130 -5.35 -7.31 -20.44
CA ASP A 130 -6.78 -7.21 -20.76
C ASP A 130 -7.44 -8.54 -20.40
N ILE A 131 -8.43 -8.51 -19.50
CA ILE A 131 -9.21 -9.68 -19.13
C ILE A 131 -10.53 -9.71 -19.90
N THR A 132 -10.99 -10.91 -20.24
CA THR A 132 -12.33 -11.10 -20.82
C THR A 132 -13.28 -11.54 -19.71
N THR A 133 -14.31 -10.75 -19.45
CA THR A 133 -15.35 -11.09 -18.46
C THR A 133 -16.28 -12.19 -19.01
N LYS A 134 -17.12 -12.76 -18.13
CA LYS A 134 -18.05 -13.85 -18.51
C LYS A 134 -19.04 -13.45 -19.60
N ASP A 135 -19.40 -12.17 -19.67
CA ASP A 135 -20.24 -11.54 -20.70
C ASP A 135 -19.47 -11.16 -21.98
N GLY A 136 -18.19 -11.51 -22.10
CA GLY A 136 -17.37 -11.28 -23.30
C GLY A 136 -16.79 -9.88 -23.43
N LYS A 137 -17.00 -9.01 -22.44
CA LYS A 137 -16.42 -7.66 -22.42
C LYS A 137 -14.93 -7.74 -22.08
N LYS A 138 -14.11 -7.03 -22.86
CA LYS A 138 -12.69 -6.81 -22.53
C LYS A 138 -12.59 -5.70 -21.49
N VAL A 139 -11.89 -5.97 -20.41
CA VAL A 139 -11.64 -5.03 -19.31
C VAL A 139 -10.13 -4.87 -19.12
N PRO A 140 -9.60 -3.63 -19.20
CA PRO A 140 -8.18 -3.38 -18.96
C PRO A 140 -7.87 -3.50 -17.46
N ALA A 141 -7.09 -4.51 -17.10
CA ALA A 141 -6.78 -4.85 -15.73
C ALA A 141 -5.29 -4.72 -15.41
N VAL A 142 -5.00 -4.68 -14.12
CA VAL A 142 -3.69 -4.98 -13.54
C VAL A 142 -3.89 -6.07 -12.50
N ILE A 143 -3.09 -7.12 -12.60
CA ILE A 143 -3.21 -8.33 -11.78
C ILE A 143 -2.04 -8.37 -10.81
N GLN A 144 -2.32 -8.50 -9.53
CA GLN A 144 -1.31 -8.64 -8.48
C GLN A 144 -1.50 -9.96 -7.75
N ASN A 145 -0.47 -10.80 -7.75
CA ASN A 145 -0.38 -11.94 -6.84
C ASN A 145 0.32 -11.53 -5.53
N THR A 146 -0.07 -12.16 -4.42
CA THR A 146 0.47 -11.87 -3.09
C THR A 146 1.14 -13.09 -2.47
N LYS A 147 1.96 -12.88 -1.44
CA LYS A 147 2.55 -13.97 -0.64
C LYS A 147 1.50 -14.87 0.01
N GLN A 148 0.30 -14.36 0.26
CA GLN A 148 -0.83 -15.11 0.80
C GLN A 148 -1.49 -16.05 -0.22
N GLY A 149 -1.10 -15.99 -1.50
CA GLY A 149 -1.71 -16.78 -2.56
C GLY A 149 -2.99 -16.17 -3.15
N TYR A 150 -3.30 -14.91 -2.84
CA TYR A 150 -4.42 -14.19 -3.43
C TYR A 150 -4.05 -13.53 -4.75
N LEU A 151 -5.06 -13.38 -5.62
CA LEU A 151 -4.99 -12.60 -6.85
C LEU A 151 -5.93 -11.40 -6.74
N PHE A 152 -5.36 -10.20 -6.76
CA PHE A 152 -6.11 -8.96 -6.89
C PHE A 152 -6.16 -8.57 -8.35
N VAL A 153 -7.37 -8.49 -8.90
CA VAL A 153 -7.61 -8.09 -10.29
C VAL A 153 -8.28 -6.72 -10.26
N LEU A 154 -7.54 -5.68 -10.60
CA LEU A 154 -7.95 -4.30 -10.47
C LEU A 154 -8.10 -3.66 -11.85
N ASP A 155 -9.04 -2.73 -12.00
CA ASP A 155 -9.11 -1.85 -13.17
C ASP A 155 -7.85 -0.99 -13.21
N ARG A 156 -7.07 -1.08 -14.30
CA ARG A 156 -5.73 -0.48 -14.33
C ARG A 156 -5.75 1.06 -14.32
N ALA A 157 -6.87 1.67 -14.68
CA ALA A 157 -7.02 3.13 -14.70
C ALA A 157 -7.42 3.69 -13.33
N THR A 158 -8.17 2.92 -12.54
CA THR A 158 -8.79 3.42 -11.29
C THR A 158 -8.31 2.71 -10.02
N GLY A 159 -7.69 1.55 -10.14
CA GLY A 159 -7.31 0.71 -8.99
C GLY A 159 -8.48 0.00 -8.32
N LYS A 160 -9.71 0.12 -8.85
CA LYS A 160 -10.89 -0.51 -8.28
C LYS A 160 -10.91 -2.02 -8.57
N PRO A 161 -11.27 -2.87 -7.60
CA PRO A 161 -11.40 -4.30 -7.85
C PRO A 161 -12.42 -4.62 -8.96
N ILE A 162 -12.02 -5.46 -9.90
CA ILE A 162 -12.91 -6.03 -10.92
C ILE A 162 -13.58 -7.30 -10.39
N LEU A 163 -12.84 -8.10 -9.62
CA LEU A 163 -13.38 -9.22 -8.86
C LEU A 163 -13.70 -8.77 -7.43
N PRO A 164 -14.71 -9.36 -6.77
CA PRO A 164 -15.02 -9.05 -5.38
C PRO A 164 -13.79 -9.23 -4.49
N VAL A 165 -13.51 -8.22 -3.68
CA VAL A 165 -12.50 -8.27 -2.62
C VAL A 165 -13.23 -8.08 -1.30
N GLU A 166 -12.97 -8.98 -0.35
CA GLU A 166 -13.57 -8.96 0.97
C GLU A 166 -12.50 -8.62 2.01
N GLU A 167 -12.81 -7.63 2.83
CA GLU A 167 -12.10 -7.34 4.07
C GLU A 167 -12.24 -8.50 5.05
N LYS A 168 -11.13 -8.97 5.61
CA LYS A 168 -11.21 -9.89 6.75
C LYS A 168 -10.44 -9.34 7.94
N PRO A 169 -11.09 -9.17 9.11
CA PRO A 169 -10.36 -8.85 10.32
C PRO A 169 -9.44 -10.03 10.66
N VAL A 170 -8.19 -9.72 10.95
CA VAL A 170 -7.26 -10.69 11.51
C VAL A 170 -7.52 -10.85 13.02
N PRO A 171 -7.27 -12.03 13.61
CA PRO A 171 -7.38 -12.22 15.05
C PRO A 171 -6.55 -11.17 15.79
N ALA A 172 -7.13 -10.58 16.83
CA ALA A 172 -6.41 -9.64 17.68
C ALA A 172 -5.27 -10.37 18.43
N SER A 173 -4.10 -9.74 18.46
CA SER A 173 -2.97 -10.21 19.25
C SER A 173 -3.12 -9.79 20.72
N ASP A 174 -2.52 -10.56 21.62
CA ASP A 174 -2.29 -10.16 23.02
C ASP A 174 -1.05 -9.27 23.17
N ALA A 175 -0.21 -9.18 22.12
CA ALA A 175 0.86 -8.21 22.03
C ALA A 175 0.29 -6.77 21.93
N PRO A 176 0.93 -5.78 22.55
CA PRO A 176 0.48 -4.39 22.47
C PRO A 176 0.45 -3.87 21.04
N GLY A 177 -0.55 -3.03 20.73
CA GLY A 177 -0.64 -2.17 19.55
C GLY A 177 -1.23 -2.81 18.31
#